data_AF-A0A966H8N3-F1
#
_entry.id   AF-A0A966H8N3-F1
#
_cell.length_a   1.000
_cell.length_b   1.000
_cell.length_c   1.000
_cell.angle_alpha   90.00
_cell.angle_beta   90.00
_cell.angle_gamma   90.00
#
_symmetry.space_group_name_H-M   'P 1'
#
loop_
_entity.id
_entity.type
_entity.pdbx_description
1 polymer ?
#
loop_
_entity_poly.entity_id
_entity_poly.type
_entity_poly.pdbx_seq_one_letter_code
_entity_poly.pdbx_strand_id
1 'polypeptide(L)'
;MKIPTITTLGALKQSGYVSKTVKEEIRQNLIGHIRKQENPFTGIIGYEDTVIPDTERALLSRHNILFLGLRGQAKTRMARQMVDLLDEYIPVIAGSEINDDPLQPLSKFARDLVAELGDETPIRWIHRSERYGEKLATPDVSVADLIGDIDPIKAANLRLNFADEQVIHYGIIPRSNRGIFVINELPDLQARIQVALFNILQEGDIQIRGFKLRMPLDILFVFTANPEDYTNRGSIVTPLKDRIESQILTHYPKNIEQALSITSQEANILPEQNERVDMSDLVKRLIEQIAFEARANEYVDKKSGVSARLSIAAYENAISSAERRALLHGENHTQVWISDLNGIVPAITGKIELVYEGEQEGPYQVAVNLLDKAIRTQFVNYFPNPEQVKKKKATGKRSAEEKEPENPYRSITRWFDGGNHLDILLDMKDADKITALYQVDGLYAFVKKHYPQGTERQHALLMEFVLHGLASYSLISKKNIEGRIEFKDLIGSMMNLGPVDMDEEDFNAEDYNE
;
A
#
# COMPACT_ATOMS: atom_id res chain seq x y z
N MET A 1 -1.84 38.45 4.48
CA MET A 1 -2.05 39.45 3.41
C MET A 1 -3.43 39.14 2.82
N LYS A 2 -4.34 40.11 2.61
CA LYS A 2 -5.66 39.83 1.99
C LYS A 2 -5.48 39.71 0.47
N ILE A 3 -4.92 38.58 0.05
CA ILE A 3 -4.44 38.28 -1.30
C ILE A 3 -5.54 38.33 -2.39
N PRO A 4 -6.81 37.93 -2.18
CA PRO A 4 -7.80 37.87 -3.26
C PRO A 4 -8.29 39.24 -3.78
N THR A 5 -7.89 40.37 -3.19
CA THR A 5 -8.41 41.70 -3.59
C THR A 5 -7.59 42.36 -4.71
N ILE A 6 -6.40 41.84 -5.03
CA ILE A 6 -5.57 42.38 -6.11
C ILE A 6 -5.98 41.69 -7.42
N THR A 7 -6.48 42.45 -8.38
CA THR A 7 -7.02 41.92 -9.64
C THR A 7 -6.31 42.43 -10.89
N THR A 8 -5.33 43.34 -10.75
CA THR A 8 -4.56 43.88 -11.89
C THR A 8 -3.05 43.80 -11.67
N LEU A 9 -2.31 43.79 -12.77
CA LEU A 9 -0.84 43.76 -12.78
C LEU A 9 -0.24 44.99 -12.08
N GLY A 10 -0.79 46.18 -12.29
CA GLY A 10 -0.33 47.42 -11.64
C GLY A 10 -0.45 47.35 -10.12
N ALA A 11 -1.60 46.88 -9.63
CA ALA A 11 -1.81 46.69 -8.19
C ALA A 11 -0.89 45.61 -7.61
N LEU A 12 -0.61 44.54 -8.38
CA LEU A 12 0.33 43.50 -7.99
C LEU A 12 1.76 44.06 -7.82
N LYS A 13 2.23 44.86 -8.78
CA LYS A 13 3.54 45.54 -8.70
C LYS A 13 3.61 46.47 -7.48
N GLN A 14 2.57 47.26 -7.24
CA GLN A 14 2.50 48.17 -6.09
C GLN A 14 2.49 47.44 -4.73
N SER A 15 1.96 46.21 -4.68
CA SER A 15 1.99 45.38 -3.47
C SER A 15 3.40 44.87 -3.10
N GLY A 16 4.37 45.02 -4.01
CA GLY A 16 5.73 44.50 -3.83
C GLY A 16 5.83 42.99 -3.99
N TYR A 17 4.88 42.35 -4.69
CA TYR A 17 4.93 40.92 -4.98
C TYR A 17 6.19 40.58 -5.79
N VAL A 18 6.87 39.52 -5.38
CA VAL A 18 8.04 38.98 -6.09
C VAL A 18 7.75 37.52 -6.42
N SER A 19 7.77 37.19 -7.70
CA SER A 19 7.63 35.83 -8.18
C SER A 19 8.79 34.96 -7.71
N LYS A 20 8.47 33.76 -7.24
CA LYS A 20 9.42 32.72 -6.89
C LYS A 20 9.23 31.53 -7.82
N THR A 21 10.30 30.79 -8.06
CA THR A 21 10.18 29.49 -8.72
C THR A 21 9.56 28.48 -7.76
N VAL A 22 8.83 27.48 -8.28
CA VAL A 22 8.20 26.40 -7.50
C VAL A 22 9.21 25.74 -6.57
N LYS A 23 10.40 25.46 -7.09
CA LYS A 23 11.48 24.82 -6.32
C LYS A 23 11.98 25.72 -5.18
N GLU A 24 11.99 27.03 -5.35
CA GLU A 24 12.40 27.95 -4.28
C GLU A 24 11.30 28.17 -3.24
N GLU A 25 10.06 28.29 -3.69
CA GLU A 25 8.86 28.35 -2.86
C GLU A 25 8.79 27.13 -1.92
N ILE A 26 8.83 25.91 -2.48
CA ILE A 26 8.79 24.67 -1.70
C ILE A 26 9.95 24.61 -0.71
N ARG A 27 11.17 24.98 -1.15
CA ARG A 27 12.35 25.01 -0.26
C ARG A 27 12.14 25.96 0.92
N GLN A 28 11.64 27.18 0.70
CA GLN A 28 11.43 28.16 1.76
C GLN A 28 10.37 27.69 2.77
N ASN A 29 9.26 27.15 2.28
CA ASN A 29 8.18 26.64 3.13
C ASN A 29 8.63 25.41 3.92
N LEU A 30 9.37 24.50 3.28
CA LEU A 30 9.98 23.35 3.96
C LEU A 30 10.94 23.77 5.09
N ILE A 31 11.79 24.77 4.86
CA ILE A 31 12.66 25.33 5.91
C ILE A 31 11.82 25.83 7.10
N GLY A 32 10.67 26.44 6.82
CA GLY A 32 9.70 26.86 7.84
C GLY A 32 9.19 25.68 8.68
N HIS A 33 8.73 24.61 8.02
CA HIS A 33 8.27 23.38 8.68
C HIS A 33 9.36 22.73 9.54
N ILE A 34 10.57 22.56 9.00
CA ILE A 34 11.70 21.95 9.71
C ILE A 34 12.05 22.76 10.97
N ARG A 35 12.11 24.09 10.88
CA ARG A 35 12.41 24.97 12.03
C ARG A 35 11.35 24.88 13.13
N LYS A 36 10.10 24.62 12.77
CA LYS A 36 8.98 24.43 13.70
C LYS A 36 8.84 22.99 14.20
N GLN A 37 9.66 22.06 13.70
CA GLN A 37 9.53 20.63 13.96
C GLN A 37 8.16 20.07 13.53
N GLU A 38 7.60 20.61 12.46
CA GLU A 38 6.34 20.15 11.86
C GLU A 38 6.64 19.17 10.73
N ASN A 39 6.04 17.97 10.75
CA ASN A 39 6.17 17.00 9.65
C ASN A 39 5.27 17.42 8.47
N PRO A 40 5.83 17.74 7.30
CA PRO A 40 5.04 18.12 6.12
C PRO A 40 4.30 16.92 5.46
N PHE A 41 4.67 15.68 5.80
CA PHE A 41 4.11 14.46 5.25
C PHE A 41 3.22 13.73 6.28
N THR A 42 2.07 14.34 6.59
CA THR A 42 1.18 13.87 7.67
C THR A 42 0.55 12.49 7.37
N GLY A 43 0.49 11.60 8.38
CA GLY A 43 -0.09 10.25 8.19
C GLY A 43 0.74 9.30 7.31
N ILE A 44 1.96 9.68 6.94
CA ILE A 44 2.98 8.74 6.44
C ILE A 44 3.67 8.14 7.66
N ILE A 45 3.62 6.82 7.78
CA ILE A 45 4.12 6.09 8.96
C ILE A 45 5.32 5.23 8.56
N GLY A 46 6.39 5.31 9.35
CA GLY A 46 7.57 4.45 9.22
C GLY A 46 8.65 4.97 8.27
N TYR A 47 8.51 6.20 7.78
CA TYR A 47 9.46 6.89 6.89
C TYR A 47 10.24 8.01 7.58
N GLU A 48 9.99 8.24 8.87
CA GLU A 48 10.49 9.38 9.65
C GLU A 48 12.02 9.46 9.66
N ASP A 49 12.68 8.30 9.69
CA ASP A 49 14.15 8.19 9.71
C ASP A 49 14.76 7.77 8.35
N THR A 50 13.95 7.63 7.30
CA THR A 50 14.40 7.12 5.99
C THR A 50 13.95 8.01 4.82
N VAL A 51 12.77 7.75 4.27
CA VAL A 51 12.27 8.35 3.04
C VAL A 51 11.97 9.83 3.22
N ILE A 52 11.42 10.24 4.37
CA ILE A 52 11.11 11.65 4.64
C ILE A 52 12.39 12.48 4.64
N PRO A 53 13.44 12.15 5.43
CA PRO A 53 14.70 12.89 5.39
C PRO A 53 15.37 12.95 4.02
N ASP A 54 15.32 11.87 3.22
CA ASP A 54 15.82 11.88 1.85
C ASP A 54 15.02 12.83 0.95
N THR A 55 13.71 12.86 1.14
CA THR A 55 12.80 13.76 0.41
C THR A 55 13.07 15.21 0.79
N GLU A 56 13.23 15.51 2.08
CA GLU A 56 13.57 16.84 2.55
C GLU A 56 14.91 17.30 1.97
N ARG A 57 15.94 16.44 1.97
CA ARG A 57 17.24 16.75 1.34
C ARG A 57 17.12 17.04 -0.16
N ALA A 58 16.29 16.29 -0.87
CA ALA A 58 16.05 16.50 -2.30
C ALA A 58 15.34 17.84 -2.56
N LEU A 59 14.29 18.15 -1.79
CA LEU A 59 13.55 19.41 -1.90
C LEU A 59 14.41 20.62 -1.50
N LEU A 60 15.21 20.49 -0.45
CA LEU A 60 16.21 21.51 -0.10
C LEU A 60 17.20 21.69 -1.24
N SER A 61 17.68 20.62 -1.87
CA SER A 61 18.58 20.73 -3.03
C SER A 61 17.91 21.23 -4.32
N ARG A 62 16.59 21.50 -4.28
CA ARG A 62 15.78 21.91 -5.44
C ARG A 62 15.81 20.88 -6.59
N HIS A 63 15.90 19.60 -6.23
CA HIS A 63 15.96 18.49 -7.17
C HIS A 63 14.58 18.09 -7.67
N ASN A 64 14.51 17.52 -8.87
CA ASN A 64 13.40 16.63 -9.24
C ASN A 64 13.61 15.28 -8.58
N ILE A 65 12.53 14.57 -8.29
CA ILE A 65 12.55 13.39 -7.43
C ILE A 65 12.06 12.17 -8.19
N LEU A 66 12.74 11.03 -8.06
CA LEU A 66 12.25 9.72 -8.45
C LEU A 66 12.07 8.86 -7.20
N PHE A 67 10.82 8.58 -6.83
CA PHE A 67 10.49 7.57 -5.83
C PHE A 67 10.54 6.18 -6.46
N LEU A 68 11.43 5.34 -5.94
CA LEU A 68 11.56 3.95 -6.34
C LEU A 68 11.09 3.02 -5.25
N GLY A 69 10.22 2.09 -5.61
CA GLY A 69 9.83 0.99 -4.73
C GLY A 69 8.61 0.27 -5.23
N LEU A 70 8.22 -0.78 -4.52
CA LEU A 70 7.14 -1.66 -4.93
C LEU A 70 5.77 -0.96 -4.75
N ARG A 71 4.71 -1.61 -5.22
CA ARG A 71 3.34 -1.08 -5.15
C ARG A 71 2.89 -0.94 -3.69
N GLY A 72 2.18 0.15 -3.38
CA GLY A 72 1.65 0.39 -2.03
C GLY A 72 2.68 0.85 -0.99
N GLN A 73 3.83 1.39 -1.40
CA GLN A 73 4.85 2.00 -0.52
C GLN A 73 4.70 3.54 -0.42
N ALA A 74 3.47 4.04 -0.43
CA ALA A 74 3.12 5.46 -0.24
C ALA A 74 3.76 6.51 -1.21
N LYS A 75 4.40 6.09 -2.31
CA LYS A 75 5.07 6.98 -3.29
C LYS A 75 4.19 8.14 -3.78
N THR A 76 2.99 7.84 -4.30
CA THR A 76 2.06 8.85 -4.81
C THR A 76 1.47 9.72 -3.70
N ARG A 77 1.30 9.17 -2.49
CA ARG A 77 0.81 9.93 -1.33
C ARG A 77 1.83 10.98 -0.89
N MET A 78 3.12 10.61 -0.81
CA MET A 78 4.21 11.54 -0.57
C MET A 78 4.22 12.67 -1.61
N ALA A 79 4.11 12.32 -2.90
CA ALA A 79 4.08 13.31 -3.99
C ALA A 79 2.90 14.29 -3.87
N ARG A 80 1.70 13.80 -3.55
CA ARG A 80 0.50 14.64 -3.35
C ARG A 80 0.65 15.59 -2.16
N GLN A 81 1.29 15.17 -1.07
CA GLN A 81 1.50 16.00 0.11
C GLN A 81 2.51 17.12 -0.10
N MET A 82 3.38 17.03 -1.12
CA MET A 82 4.27 18.14 -1.47
C MET A 82 3.51 19.41 -1.88
N VAL A 83 2.23 19.30 -2.27
CA VAL A 83 1.36 20.45 -2.55
C VAL A 83 1.17 21.34 -1.33
N ASP A 84 1.21 20.77 -0.13
CA ASP A 84 1.08 21.54 1.12
C ASP A 84 2.30 22.42 1.40
N LEU A 85 3.42 22.18 0.71
CA LEU A 85 4.62 23.01 0.74
C LEU A 85 4.57 24.18 -0.25
N LEU A 86 3.54 24.29 -1.08
CA LEU A 86 3.30 25.46 -1.92
C LEU A 86 2.63 26.58 -1.11
N ASP A 87 2.92 27.82 -1.49
CA ASP A 87 2.18 29.00 -1.06
C ASP A 87 0.70 28.83 -1.42
N GLU A 88 -0.17 29.21 -0.49
CA GLU A 88 -1.62 28.98 -0.58
C GLU A 88 -2.21 29.54 -1.88
N TYR A 89 -1.74 30.71 -2.33
CA TYR A 89 -2.17 31.35 -3.56
C TYR A 89 -1.01 31.99 -4.33
N ILE A 90 -1.04 31.89 -5.66
CA ILE A 90 -0.18 32.66 -6.57
C ILE A 90 -1.00 33.42 -7.61
N PRO A 91 -0.53 34.58 -8.08
CA PRO A 91 -1.21 35.35 -9.12
C PRO A 91 -0.81 34.80 -10.49
N VAL A 92 -1.76 34.71 -11.41
CA VAL A 92 -1.56 34.36 -12.82
C VAL A 92 -2.35 35.29 -13.71
N ILE A 93 -1.91 35.47 -14.96
CA ILE A 93 -2.65 36.28 -15.93
C ILE A 93 -4.01 35.63 -16.20
N ALA A 94 -5.08 36.42 -16.11
CA ALA A 94 -6.43 35.93 -16.36
C ALA A 94 -6.57 35.48 -17.82
N GLY A 95 -7.15 34.30 -18.04
CA GLY A 95 -7.28 33.70 -19.37
C GLY A 95 -6.05 32.93 -19.87
N SER A 96 -4.92 32.95 -19.15
CA SER A 96 -3.76 32.12 -19.50
C SER A 96 -4.08 30.62 -19.33
N GLU A 97 -3.79 29.83 -20.36
CA GLU A 97 -3.90 28.36 -20.34
C GLU A 97 -2.76 27.69 -19.57
N ILE A 98 -1.63 28.37 -19.36
CA ILE A 98 -0.39 27.81 -18.78
C ILE A 98 0.04 28.53 -17.50
N ASN A 99 -0.92 29.13 -16.78
CA ASN A 99 -0.67 29.80 -15.51
C ASN A 99 0.46 30.86 -15.59
N ASP A 100 0.46 31.67 -16.66
CA ASP A 100 1.50 32.67 -16.90
C ASP A 100 1.72 33.59 -15.71
N ASP A 101 2.98 33.81 -15.39
CA ASP A 101 3.39 34.76 -14.37
C ASP A 101 3.08 36.19 -14.85
N PRO A 102 2.33 37.01 -14.08
CA PRO A 102 2.04 38.39 -14.45
C PRO A 102 3.28 39.27 -14.61
N LEU A 103 4.37 38.95 -13.91
CA LEU A 103 5.63 39.68 -13.96
C LEU A 103 6.59 39.14 -15.02
N GLN A 104 6.43 37.88 -15.42
CA GLN A 104 7.30 37.18 -16.39
C GLN A 104 6.47 36.26 -17.32
N PRO A 105 5.60 36.82 -18.19
CA PRO A 105 4.72 36.02 -19.04
C PRO A 105 5.51 35.20 -20.06
N LEU A 106 5.12 33.93 -20.25
CA LEU A 106 5.75 32.99 -21.18
C LEU A 106 4.96 32.88 -22.49
N SER A 107 3.65 32.68 -22.40
CA SER A 107 2.81 32.48 -23.58
C SER A 107 2.73 33.76 -24.41
N LYS A 108 2.54 33.61 -25.73
CA LYS A 108 2.26 34.75 -26.61
C LYS A 108 1.00 35.51 -26.16
N PHE A 109 -0.06 34.79 -25.80
CA PHE A 109 -1.29 35.37 -25.26
C PHE A 109 -1.02 36.34 -24.10
N ALA A 110 -0.26 35.88 -23.10
CA ALA A 110 0.06 36.67 -21.94
C ALA A 110 0.97 37.87 -22.25
N ARG A 111 1.97 37.67 -23.12
CA ARG A 111 2.87 38.75 -23.56
C ARG A 111 2.12 39.84 -24.32
N ASP A 112 1.23 39.46 -25.23
CA ASP A 112 0.42 40.39 -26.02
C ASP A 112 -0.57 41.14 -25.11
N LEU A 113 -1.23 40.45 -24.16
CA LEU A 113 -2.16 41.06 -23.21
C LEU A 113 -1.48 42.06 -22.26
N VAL A 114 -0.26 41.76 -21.81
CA VAL A 114 0.55 42.69 -21.01
C VAL A 114 1.02 43.89 -21.84
N ALA A 115 1.37 43.68 -23.11
CA ALA A 115 1.74 44.77 -24.00
C ALA A 115 0.56 45.70 -24.32
N GLU A 116 -0.65 45.16 -24.44
CA GLU A 116 -1.87 45.92 -24.75
C GLU A 116 -2.40 46.69 -23.53
N LEU A 117 -2.56 46.02 -22.38
CA LEU A 117 -3.24 46.59 -21.21
C LEU A 117 -2.29 47.18 -20.17
N GLY A 118 -1.00 46.84 -20.22
CA GLY A 118 -0.01 47.34 -19.27
C GLY A 118 -0.39 47.04 -17.82
N ASP A 119 -0.47 48.07 -16.98
CA ASP A 119 -0.81 47.91 -15.57
C ASP A 119 -2.28 47.50 -15.32
N GLU A 120 -3.16 47.65 -16.33
CA GLU A 120 -4.56 47.21 -16.26
C GLU A 120 -4.74 45.72 -16.63
N THR A 121 -3.66 45.00 -16.96
CA THR A 121 -3.76 43.56 -17.28
C THR A 121 -4.42 42.80 -16.14
N PRO A 122 -5.53 42.08 -16.40
CA PRO A 122 -6.25 41.36 -15.37
C PRO A 122 -5.45 40.13 -14.89
N ILE A 123 -5.42 39.94 -13.57
CA ILE A 123 -4.86 38.75 -12.92
C ILE A 123 -5.93 38.00 -12.15
N ARG A 124 -5.72 36.70 -11.96
CA ARG A 124 -6.50 35.84 -11.07
C ARG A 124 -5.56 35.13 -10.10
N TRP A 125 -6.06 34.74 -8.94
CA TRP A 125 -5.31 33.96 -7.96
C TRP A 125 -5.70 32.49 -8.08
N ILE A 126 -4.71 31.61 -8.15
CA ILE A 126 -4.93 30.16 -8.14
C ILE A 126 -4.49 29.59 -6.81
N HIS A 127 -5.29 28.68 -6.26
CA HIS A 127 -4.99 28.02 -5.00
C HIS A 127 -3.97 26.88 -5.22
N ARG A 128 -3.16 26.55 -4.21
CA ARG A 128 -2.17 25.44 -4.28
C ARG A 128 -2.75 24.10 -4.73
N SER A 129 -4.01 23.81 -4.39
CA SER A 129 -4.67 22.57 -4.84
C SER A 129 -4.88 22.50 -6.36
N GLU A 130 -4.92 23.62 -7.05
CA GLU A 130 -5.02 23.70 -8.52
C GLU A 130 -3.66 23.57 -9.21
N ARG A 131 -2.56 23.56 -8.44
CA ARG A 131 -1.17 23.54 -8.93
C ARG A 131 -0.56 22.12 -8.90
N TYR A 132 -1.41 21.10 -8.80
CA TYR A 132 -1.03 19.69 -8.82
C TYR A 132 -1.52 19.03 -10.11
N GLY A 133 -0.59 18.55 -10.92
CA GLY A 133 -0.86 17.71 -12.08
C GLY A 133 -0.35 16.29 -11.85
N GLU A 134 -1.12 15.29 -12.27
CA GLU A 134 -0.73 13.89 -12.18
C GLU A 134 -1.11 13.16 -13.46
N LYS A 135 -0.19 12.33 -13.96
CA LYS A 135 -0.45 11.44 -15.10
C LYS A 135 0.10 10.05 -14.80
N LEU A 136 -0.74 9.03 -14.99
CA LEU A 136 -0.30 7.65 -15.03
C LEU A 136 0.35 7.40 -16.40
N ALA A 137 1.58 6.89 -16.40
CA ALA A 137 2.22 6.42 -17.61
C ALA A 137 1.48 5.19 -18.11
N THR A 138 0.92 5.30 -19.31
CA THR A 138 0.32 4.19 -20.02
C THR A 138 0.83 4.17 -21.46
N PRO A 139 0.93 3.01 -22.12
CA PRO A 139 1.51 2.92 -23.45
C PRO A 139 0.77 3.73 -24.53
N ASP A 140 -0.51 4.05 -24.31
CA ASP A 140 -1.38 4.82 -25.20
C ASP A 140 -1.19 6.34 -25.10
N VAL A 141 -0.51 6.84 -24.07
CA VAL A 141 -0.22 8.28 -23.94
C VAL A 141 0.60 8.76 -25.14
N SER A 142 0.20 9.88 -25.72
CA SER A 142 0.95 10.52 -26.80
C SER A 142 1.80 11.70 -26.30
N VAL A 143 2.80 12.09 -27.09
CA VAL A 143 3.58 13.33 -26.82
C VAL A 143 2.67 14.56 -26.85
N ALA A 144 1.64 14.54 -27.70
CA ALA A 144 0.65 15.62 -27.80
C ALA A 144 -0.16 15.80 -26.51
N ASP A 145 -0.51 14.72 -25.81
CA ASP A 145 -1.25 14.80 -24.54
C ASP A 145 -0.41 15.45 -23.42
N LEU A 146 0.89 15.19 -23.43
CA LEU A 146 1.81 15.72 -22.42
C LEU A 146 2.23 17.16 -22.71
N ILE A 147 2.63 17.43 -23.95
CA ILE A 147 3.29 18.67 -24.33
C ILE A 147 2.32 19.60 -25.07
N GLY A 148 1.56 19.06 -26.01
CA GLY A 148 0.65 19.80 -26.87
C GLY A 148 0.84 19.48 -28.35
N ASP A 149 -0.13 19.90 -29.17
CA ASP A 149 -0.07 19.83 -30.62
C ASP A 149 -0.73 21.07 -31.25
N ILE A 150 -0.62 21.20 -32.57
CA ILE A 150 -1.39 22.16 -33.36
C ILE A 150 -2.86 21.70 -33.40
N ASP A 151 -3.79 22.62 -33.11
CA ASP A 151 -5.24 22.38 -33.27
C ASP A 151 -5.74 22.89 -34.64
N PRO A 152 -6.02 22.01 -35.62
CA PRO A 152 -6.46 22.43 -36.94
C PRO A 152 -7.85 23.08 -36.95
N ILE A 153 -8.70 22.72 -35.99
CA ILE A 153 -10.05 23.28 -35.86
C ILE A 153 -9.94 24.74 -35.39
N LYS A 154 -9.08 24.99 -34.40
CA LYS A 154 -8.76 26.34 -33.93
C LYS A 154 -8.15 27.20 -35.04
N ALA A 155 -7.22 26.63 -35.84
CA ALA A 155 -6.62 27.30 -37.00
C ALA A 155 -7.68 27.74 -38.02
N ALA A 156 -8.57 26.82 -38.39
CA ALA A 156 -9.60 27.05 -39.39
C ALA A 156 -10.64 28.10 -38.93
N ASN A 157 -11.11 27.99 -37.68
CA ASN A 157 -12.11 28.90 -37.11
C ASN A 157 -11.59 30.33 -36.99
N LEU A 158 -10.33 30.49 -36.55
CA LEU A 158 -9.70 31.80 -36.39
C LEU A 158 -9.04 32.32 -37.68
N ARG A 159 -9.07 31.53 -38.76
CA ARG A 159 -8.40 31.81 -40.05
C ARG A 159 -6.91 32.13 -39.88
N LEU A 160 -6.26 31.43 -38.95
CA LEU A 160 -4.85 31.59 -38.64
C LEU A 160 -3.99 30.62 -39.46
N ASN A 161 -2.76 31.02 -39.75
CA ASN A 161 -1.77 30.13 -40.34
C ASN A 161 -1.34 29.09 -39.30
N PHE A 162 -1.01 27.87 -39.75
CA PHE A 162 -0.37 26.84 -38.91
C PHE A 162 0.97 27.27 -38.31
N ALA A 163 1.56 28.37 -38.78
CA ALA A 163 2.72 29.02 -38.20
C ALA A 163 2.40 30.08 -37.12
N ASP A 164 1.12 30.27 -36.76
CA ASP A 164 0.73 31.13 -35.64
C ASP A 164 0.67 30.35 -34.31
N GLU A 165 1.39 30.81 -33.30
CA GLU A 165 1.42 30.21 -31.96
C GLU A 165 0.02 30.13 -31.31
N GLN A 166 -0.94 30.97 -31.71
CA GLN A 166 -2.32 30.91 -31.20
C GLN A 166 -3.04 29.60 -31.54
N VAL A 167 -2.58 28.87 -32.56
CA VAL A 167 -3.13 27.58 -32.98
C VAL A 167 -2.73 26.43 -32.04
N ILE A 168 -1.76 26.66 -31.15
CA ILE A 168 -1.26 25.64 -30.24
C ILE A 168 -2.32 25.29 -29.21
N HIS A 169 -2.50 23.99 -29.00
CA HIS A 169 -3.21 23.42 -27.88
C HIS A 169 -2.19 22.83 -26.90
N TYR A 170 -2.07 23.43 -25.71
CA TYR A 170 -1.12 22.97 -24.71
C TYR A 170 -1.57 21.67 -24.05
N GLY A 171 -0.64 20.73 -23.92
CA GLY A 171 -0.81 19.50 -23.16
C GLY A 171 -0.80 19.72 -21.65
N ILE A 172 -0.86 18.62 -20.88
CA ILE A 172 -0.98 18.70 -19.42
C ILE A 172 0.26 19.28 -18.72
N ILE A 173 1.46 19.12 -19.27
CA ILE A 173 2.70 19.62 -18.65
C ILE A 173 2.75 21.16 -18.68
N PRO A 174 2.61 21.85 -19.84
CA PRO A 174 2.55 23.31 -19.84
C PRO A 174 1.40 23.88 -19.00
N ARG A 175 0.24 23.20 -18.97
CA ARG A 175 -0.89 23.61 -18.11
C ARG A 175 -0.57 23.49 -16.61
N SER A 176 0.37 22.63 -16.24
CA SER A 176 0.85 22.44 -14.86
C SER A 176 2.01 23.37 -14.49
N ASN A 177 2.34 24.33 -15.35
CA ASN A 177 3.37 25.33 -15.08
C ASN A 177 3.09 26.08 -13.77
N ARG A 178 4.17 26.41 -13.06
CA ARG A 178 4.19 26.94 -11.69
C ARG A 178 3.54 25.98 -10.69
N GLY A 179 3.67 24.67 -10.90
CA GLY A 179 3.10 23.62 -10.05
C GLY A 179 4.01 22.40 -9.88
N ILE A 180 3.43 21.36 -9.29
CA ILE A 180 4.05 20.04 -9.13
C ILE A 180 3.43 19.10 -10.15
N PHE A 181 4.27 18.41 -10.93
CA PHE A 181 3.82 17.44 -11.92
C PHE A 181 4.32 16.05 -11.60
N VAL A 182 3.38 15.12 -11.37
CA VAL A 182 3.66 13.74 -10.99
C VAL A 182 3.47 12.79 -12.17
N ILE A 183 4.48 12.00 -12.49
CA ILE A 183 4.37 10.90 -13.46
C ILE A 183 4.49 9.58 -12.71
N ASN A 184 3.40 8.80 -12.70
CA ASN A 184 3.39 7.49 -12.07
C ASN A 184 3.78 6.39 -13.06
N GLU A 185 4.53 5.40 -12.57
CA GLU A 185 4.99 4.24 -13.34
C GLU A 185 5.80 4.63 -14.59
N LEU A 186 6.77 5.54 -14.43
CA LEU A 186 7.60 6.08 -15.53
C LEU A 186 8.14 5.03 -16.53
N PRO A 187 8.55 3.81 -16.13
CA PRO A 187 8.93 2.73 -17.06
C PRO A 187 7.88 2.36 -18.11
N ASP A 188 6.59 2.50 -17.81
CA ASP A 188 5.49 2.17 -18.73
C ASP A 188 5.32 3.20 -19.86
N LEU A 189 6.05 4.31 -19.77
CA LEU A 189 6.06 5.35 -20.78
C LEU A 189 6.98 4.99 -21.95
N GLN A 190 6.48 5.12 -23.18
CA GLN A 190 7.27 4.85 -24.38
C GLN A 190 8.55 5.69 -24.43
N ALA A 191 9.66 5.11 -24.91
CA ALA A 191 10.98 5.75 -24.95
C ALA A 191 10.97 7.13 -25.65
N ARG A 192 10.20 7.29 -26.73
CA ARG A 192 10.06 8.57 -27.45
C ARG A 192 9.53 9.70 -26.55
N ILE A 193 8.66 9.37 -25.61
CA ILE A 193 8.04 10.33 -24.69
C ILE A 193 9.01 10.63 -23.54
N GLN A 194 9.74 9.62 -23.06
CA GLN A 194 10.81 9.83 -22.08
C GLN A 194 11.90 10.77 -22.62
N VAL A 195 12.25 10.67 -23.90
CA VAL A 195 13.16 11.62 -24.57
C VAL A 195 12.57 13.03 -24.64
N ALA A 196 11.26 13.16 -24.88
CA ALA A 196 10.60 14.47 -24.86
C ALA A 196 10.62 15.10 -23.45
N LEU A 197 10.40 14.30 -22.40
CA LEU A 197 10.53 14.73 -20.99
C LEU A 197 11.97 15.16 -20.66
N PHE A 198 12.97 14.45 -21.18
CA PHE A 198 14.37 14.79 -21.01
C PHE A 198 14.68 16.19 -21.56
N ASN A 199 14.16 16.55 -22.74
CA ASN A 199 14.36 17.87 -23.33
C ASN A 199 13.76 18.99 -22.44
N ILE A 200 12.59 18.75 -21.85
CA ILE A 200 11.95 19.67 -20.91
C ILE A 200 12.83 19.87 -19.67
N LEU A 201 13.34 18.78 -19.08
CA LEU A 201 14.18 18.85 -17.88
C LEU A 201 15.55 19.49 -18.12
N GLN A 202 16.14 19.29 -19.30
CA GLN A 202 17.49 19.78 -19.60
C GLN A 202 17.50 21.25 -20.03
N GLU A 203 16.65 21.61 -20.99
CA GLU A 203 16.79 22.88 -21.73
C GLU A 203 15.63 23.85 -21.46
N GLY A 204 14.54 23.36 -20.85
CA GLY A 204 13.27 24.08 -20.77
C GLY A 204 12.66 24.28 -22.16
N ASP A 205 13.05 23.46 -23.13
CA ASP A 205 12.64 23.58 -24.53
C ASP A 205 11.49 22.62 -24.81
N ILE A 206 10.42 23.15 -25.41
CA ILE A 206 9.23 22.40 -25.78
C ILE A 206 9.09 22.45 -27.30
N GLN A 207 9.24 21.29 -27.93
CA GLN A 207 9.04 21.16 -29.36
C GLN A 207 7.62 20.67 -29.64
N ILE A 208 6.80 21.56 -30.19
CA ILE A 208 5.47 21.25 -30.71
C ILE A 208 5.59 21.18 -32.24
N ARG A 209 4.82 20.31 -32.90
CA ARG A 209 4.94 20.10 -34.36
C ARG A 209 4.94 21.45 -35.09
N GLY A 210 5.95 21.72 -35.91
CA GLY A 210 6.07 22.97 -36.67
C GLY A 210 6.64 24.18 -35.91
N PHE A 211 6.78 24.11 -34.58
CA PHE A 211 7.28 25.20 -33.74
C PHE A 211 8.46 24.79 -32.87
N LYS A 212 9.52 25.61 -32.88
CA LYS A 212 10.57 25.56 -31.86
C LYS A 212 10.25 26.61 -30.81
N LEU A 213 9.55 26.22 -29.76
CA LEU A 213 9.18 27.12 -28.67
C LEU A 213 10.07 26.86 -27.47
N ARG A 214 10.76 27.91 -27.04
CA ARG A 214 11.49 27.90 -25.79
C ARG A 214 10.53 28.34 -24.68
N MET A 215 10.06 27.38 -23.90
CA MET A 215 9.10 27.60 -22.82
C MET A 215 9.68 27.05 -21.53
N PRO A 216 10.51 27.85 -20.81
CA PRO A 216 11.14 27.41 -19.58
C PRO A 216 10.09 27.29 -18.47
N LEU A 217 9.37 26.17 -18.46
CA LEU A 217 8.32 25.89 -17.49
C LEU A 217 8.94 25.75 -16.11
N ASP A 218 8.31 26.38 -15.13
CA ASP A 218 8.68 26.29 -13.73
C ASP A 218 7.86 25.18 -13.06
N ILE A 219 8.41 23.96 -13.07
CA ILE A 219 7.73 22.76 -12.58
C ILE A 219 8.68 21.98 -11.67
N LEU A 220 8.16 21.50 -10.54
CA LEU A 220 8.80 20.41 -9.80
C LEU A 220 8.28 19.08 -10.35
N PHE A 221 9.16 18.30 -10.98
CA PHE A 221 8.81 16.95 -11.40
C PHE A 221 9.01 15.94 -10.27
N VAL A 222 8.01 15.09 -10.08
CA VAL A 222 8.08 13.93 -9.20
C VAL A 222 7.71 12.69 -10.00
N PHE A 223 8.61 11.74 -10.06
CA PHE A 223 8.42 10.49 -10.77
C PHE A 223 8.22 9.36 -9.77
N THR A 224 7.40 8.37 -10.11
CA THR A 224 7.34 7.11 -9.38
C THR A 224 7.62 5.96 -10.33
N ALA A 225 8.34 4.96 -9.84
CA ALA A 225 8.58 3.75 -10.60
C ALA A 225 8.73 2.53 -9.68
N ASN A 226 8.40 1.37 -10.23
CA ASN A 226 8.68 0.08 -9.64
C ASN A 226 10.02 -0.49 -10.17
N PRO A 227 10.98 -0.87 -9.31
CA PRO A 227 12.24 -1.50 -9.72
C PRO A 227 12.10 -2.71 -10.66
N GLU A 228 11.01 -3.46 -10.57
CA GLU A 228 10.80 -4.64 -11.43
C GLU A 228 10.42 -4.29 -12.87
N ASP A 229 9.74 -3.16 -13.07
CA ASP A 229 9.29 -2.74 -14.40
C ASP A 229 10.47 -2.44 -15.33
N TYR A 230 11.66 -2.19 -14.76
CA TYR A 230 12.91 -2.04 -15.51
C TYR A 230 13.29 -3.28 -16.33
N THR A 231 12.85 -4.47 -15.89
CA THR A 231 13.14 -5.73 -16.59
C THR A 231 12.07 -6.12 -17.61
N ASN A 232 10.80 -5.84 -17.29
CA ASN A 232 9.66 -6.41 -18.02
C ASN A 232 8.87 -5.41 -18.86
N ARG A 233 8.89 -4.12 -18.51
CA ARG A 233 8.04 -3.08 -19.14
C ARG A 233 8.82 -1.97 -19.84
N GLY A 234 10.11 -1.86 -19.55
CA GLY A 234 11.04 -0.92 -20.18
C GLY A 234 11.97 -0.30 -19.14
N SER A 235 13.18 0.07 -19.55
CA SER A 235 14.06 0.84 -18.66
C SER A 235 13.78 2.33 -18.81
N ILE A 236 13.98 3.09 -17.73
CA ILE A 236 14.12 4.54 -17.86
C ILE A 236 15.33 4.79 -18.74
N VAL A 237 15.15 5.51 -19.85
CA VAL A 237 16.24 5.82 -20.76
C VAL A 237 17.36 6.55 -20.00
N THR A 238 18.61 6.10 -20.17
CA THR A 238 19.77 6.64 -19.44
C THR A 238 19.83 8.17 -19.44
N PRO A 239 19.58 8.88 -20.57
CA PRO A 239 19.59 10.34 -20.56
C PRO A 239 18.59 10.96 -19.58
N LEU A 240 17.38 10.41 -19.48
CA LEU A 240 16.36 10.90 -18.55
C LEU A 240 16.75 10.57 -17.11
N LYS A 241 17.23 9.35 -16.85
CA LYS A 241 17.67 8.92 -15.53
C LYS A 241 18.77 9.83 -14.98
N ASP A 242 19.74 10.21 -15.80
CA ASP A 242 20.84 11.10 -15.41
C ASP A 242 20.40 12.54 -15.11
N ARG A 243 19.19 12.94 -15.55
CA ARG A 243 18.61 14.27 -15.29
C ARG A 243 17.71 14.32 -14.06
N ILE A 244 17.32 13.17 -13.51
CA ILE A 244 16.59 13.14 -12.24
C ILE A 244 17.61 13.13 -11.12
N GLU A 245 17.70 14.25 -10.39
CA GLU A 245 18.83 14.53 -9.51
C GLU A 245 18.78 13.75 -8.18
N SER A 246 17.58 13.39 -7.71
CA SER A 246 17.39 12.60 -6.49
C SER A 246 16.55 11.36 -6.72
N GLN A 247 17.14 10.20 -6.44
CA GLN A 247 16.47 8.90 -6.43
C GLN A 247 16.29 8.43 -4.99
N ILE A 248 15.04 8.24 -4.56
CA ILE A 248 14.70 7.90 -3.18
C ILE A 248 14.09 6.51 -3.14
N LEU A 249 14.72 5.60 -2.38
CA LEU A 249 14.27 4.23 -2.20
C LEU A 249 13.23 4.16 -1.09
N THR A 250 12.00 3.77 -1.45
CA THR A 250 10.90 3.50 -0.53
C THR A 250 10.93 2.04 -0.07
N HIS A 251 10.22 1.74 1.02
CA HIS A 251 10.19 0.40 1.59
C HIS A 251 8.85 0.10 2.25
N TYR A 252 8.52 -1.18 2.42
CA TYR A 252 7.40 -1.58 3.29
C TYR A 252 7.72 -1.27 4.76
N PRO A 253 6.70 -1.22 5.64
CA PRO A 253 6.90 -1.06 7.08
C PRO A 253 7.90 -2.08 7.63
N LYS A 254 8.84 -1.63 8.46
CA LYS A 254 9.94 -2.48 8.95
C LYS A 254 9.53 -3.36 10.14
N ASN A 255 8.49 -2.95 10.86
CA ASN A 255 7.98 -3.66 12.03
C ASN A 255 6.45 -3.72 12.01
N ILE A 256 5.90 -4.61 12.84
CA ILE A 256 4.46 -4.87 12.89
C ILE A 256 3.66 -3.69 13.46
N GLU A 257 4.21 -2.92 14.40
CA GLU A 257 3.52 -1.76 15.00
C GLU A 257 3.23 -0.66 13.98
N GLN A 258 4.20 -0.38 13.11
CA GLN A 258 4.02 0.54 11.98
C GLN A 258 2.96 0.02 11.01
N ALA A 259 2.99 -1.29 10.70
CA ALA A 259 2.02 -1.90 9.79
C ALA A 259 0.59 -1.87 10.36
N LEU A 260 0.42 -2.19 11.65
CA LEU A 260 -0.85 -2.09 12.37
C LEU A 260 -1.42 -0.67 12.34
N SER A 261 -0.56 0.33 12.54
CA SER A 261 -0.97 1.74 12.52
C SER A 261 -1.44 2.15 11.13
N ILE A 262 -0.77 1.69 10.07
CA ILE A 262 -1.19 1.93 8.68
C ILE A 262 -2.53 1.26 8.41
N THR A 263 -2.70 -0.02 8.74
CA THR A 263 -3.96 -0.72 8.49
C THR A 263 -5.11 -0.10 9.28
N SER A 264 -4.88 0.31 10.52
CA SER A 264 -5.91 1.00 11.32
C SER A 264 -6.28 2.36 10.75
N GLN A 265 -5.34 3.05 10.09
CA GLN A 265 -5.58 4.34 9.44
C GLN A 265 -6.32 4.19 8.09
N GLU A 266 -6.04 3.13 7.34
CA GLU A 266 -6.49 2.98 5.95
C GLU A 266 -7.69 2.04 5.77
N ALA A 267 -7.95 1.12 6.71
CA ALA A 267 -9.07 0.20 6.63
C ALA A 267 -10.41 0.95 6.75
N ASN A 268 -11.31 0.69 5.81
CA ASN A 268 -12.59 1.36 5.75
C ASN A 268 -13.68 0.51 6.40
N ILE A 269 -13.76 0.58 7.73
CA ILE A 269 -14.77 -0.14 8.51
C ILE A 269 -15.98 0.75 8.74
N LEU A 270 -17.16 0.24 8.41
CA LEU A 270 -18.40 0.99 8.57
C LEU A 270 -18.72 1.20 10.06
N PRO A 271 -19.35 2.33 10.44
CA PRO A 271 -19.74 2.58 11.83
C PRO A 271 -20.57 1.43 12.44
N GLU A 272 -21.51 0.87 11.68
CA GLU A 272 -22.37 -0.23 12.11
C GLU A 272 -21.57 -1.53 12.37
N GLN A 273 -20.51 -1.74 11.60
CA GLN A 273 -19.60 -2.87 11.79
C GLN A 273 -18.74 -2.70 13.05
N ASN A 274 -18.24 -1.47 13.30
CA ASN A 274 -17.47 -1.15 14.50
C ASN A 274 -18.31 -1.28 15.79
N GLU A 275 -19.61 -0.99 15.73
CA GLU A 275 -20.52 -1.18 16.87
C GLU A 275 -20.84 -2.67 17.13
N ARG A 276 -20.89 -3.49 16.07
CA ARG A 276 -21.28 -4.91 16.15
C ARG A 276 -20.12 -5.86 16.41
N VAL A 277 -18.94 -5.58 15.88
CA VAL A 277 -17.83 -6.54 15.81
C VAL A 277 -16.60 -6.03 16.58
N ASP A 278 -16.25 -6.75 17.64
CA ASP A 278 -15.01 -6.53 18.39
C ASP A 278 -13.82 -7.20 17.68
N MET A 279 -12.75 -6.45 17.41
CA MET A 279 -11.48 -7.01 16.92
C MET A 279 -10.37 -6.90 17.96
N SER A 280 -9.84 -8.05 18.41
CA SER A 280 -8.76 -8.09 19.38
C SER A 280 -7.39 -7.76 18.76
N ASP A 281 -6.48 -7.22 19.56
CA ASP A 281 -5.10 -6.92 19.16
C ASP A 281 -4.35 -8.14 18.61
N LEU A 282 -4.61 -9.34 19.15
CA LEU A 282 -4.07 -10.60 18.65
C LEU A 282 -4.46 -10.81 17.18
N VAL A 283 -5.74 -10.64 16.85
CA VAL A 283 -6.26 -10.83 15.48
C VAL A 283 -5.62 -9.82 14.54
N LYS A 284 -5.52 -8.55 14.95
CA LYS A 284 -4.86 -7.50 14.16
C LYS A 284 -3.41 -7.88 13.84
N ARG A 285 -2.67 -8.36 14.84
CA ARG A 285 -1.28 -8.81 14.70
C ARG A 285 -1.15 -10.03 13.80
N LEU A 286 -2.08 -10.99 13.89
CA LEU A 286 -2.08 -12.15 12.99
C LEU A 286 -2.23 -11.72 11.54
N ILE A 287 -3.18 -10.82 11.25
CA ILE A 287 -3.42 -10.31 9.90
C ILE A 287 -2.18 -9.59 9.35
N GLU A 288 -1.53 -8.73 10.15
CA GLU A 288 -0.28 -8.09 9.71
C GLU A 288 0.84 -9.11 9.53
N GLN A 289 0.97 -10.07 10.44
CA GLN A 289 2.02 -11.08 10.36
C GLN A 289 1.96 -11.87 9.05
N ILE A 290 0.77 -12.14 8.50
CA ILE A 290 0.61 -12.78 7.18
C ILE A 290 1.38 -12.04 6.10
N ALA A 291 1.32 -10.70 6.08
CA ALA A 291 2.06 -9.90 5.09
C ALA A 291 3.57 -10.03 5.27
N PHE A 292 4.07 -10.12 6.51
CA PHE A 292 5.49 -10.34 6.79
C PHE A 292 5.95 -11.74 6.37
N GLU A 293 5.16 -12.78 6.68
CA GLU A 293 5.44 -14.15 6.25
C GLU A 293 5.43 -14.27 4.72
N ALA A 294 4.46 -13.61 4.06
CA ALA A 294 4.35 -13.62 2.60
C ALA A 294 5.57 -13.00 1.92
N ARG A 295 6.11 -11.89 2.43
CA ARG A 295 7.34 -11.26 1.88
C ARG A 295 8.58 -12.14 2.01
N ALA A 296 8.62 -13.01 3.03
CA ALA A 296 9.72 -13.93 3.26
C ALA A 296 9.53 -15.29 2.56
N ASN A 297 8.31 -15.61 2.10
CA ASN A 297 7.94 -16.90 1.55
C ASN A 297 8.59 -17.15 0.17
N GLU A 298 8.94 -18.40 -0.10
CA GLU A 298 9.53 -18.84 -1.36
C GLU A 298 8.49 -19.02 -2.48
N TYR A 299 7.24 -19.32 -2.13
CA TYR A 299 6.12 -19.47 -3.06
C TYR A 299 5.54 -18.13 -3.53
N VAL A 300 5.98 -17.01 -2.95
CA VAL A 300 5.49 -15.67 -3.23
C VAL A 300 6.51 -14.90 -4.05
N ASP A 301 6.06 -14.23 -5.11
CA ASP A 301 6.91 -13.41 -5.93
C ASP A 301 7.34 -12.12 -5.20
N LYS A 302 8.58 -12.11 -4.73
CA LYS A 302 9.20 -10.95 -4.05
C LYS A 302 9.29 -9.72 -4.95
N LYS A 303 9.35 -9.93 -6.26
CA LYS A 303 9.44 -8.87 -7.28
C LYS A 303 8.14 -8.08 -7.32
N SER A 304 7.02 -8.76 -7.47
CA SER A 304 5.69 -8.13 -7.41
C SER A 304 5.41 -7.45 -6.06
N GLY A 305 5.92 -8.05 -4.98
CA GLY A 305 5.88 -7.50 -3.62
C GLY A 305 4.52 -7.65 -2.95
N VAL A 306 4.52 -7.66 -1.61
CA VAL A 306 3.30 -7.79 -0.80
C VAL A 306 2.94 -6.46 -0.14
N SER A 307 1.98 -5.76 -0.73
CA SER A 307 1.58 -4.42 -0.29
C SER A 307 0.73 -4.42 0.99
N ALA A 308 0.62 -3.25 1.63
CA ALA A 308 -0.30 -3.05 2.77
C ALA A 308 -1.77 -3.30 2.39
N ARG A 309 -2.13 -3.30 1.10
CA ARG A 309 -3.50 -3.62 0.65
C ARG A 309 -3.90 -5.05 1.00
N LEU A 310 -2.95 -5.96 1.20
CA LEU A 310 -3.26 -7.32 1.65
C LEU A 310 -3.83 -7.28 3.06
N SER A 311 -3.11 -6.67 4.01
CA SER A 311 -3.54 -6.63 5.40
C SER A 311 -4.78 -5.77 5.61
N ILE A 312 -4.92 -4.66 4.87
CA ILE A 312 -6.14 -3.84 4.85
C ILE A 312 -7.36 -4.68 4.42
N ALA A 313 -7.29 -5.35 3.26
CA ALA A 313 -8.41 -6.16 2.77
C ALA A 313 -8.68 -7.38 3.67
N ALA A 314 -7.64 -7.99 4.24
CA ALA A 314 -7.79 -9.08 5.19
C ALA A 314 -8.45 -8.64 6.50
N TYR A 315 -8.12 -7.42 6.99
CA TYR A 315 -8.76 -6.81 8.15
C TYR A 315 -10.25 -6.56 7.92
N GLU A 316 -10.60 -5.96 6.78
CA GLU A 316 -11.98 -5.73 6.35
C GLU A 316 -12.77 -7.05 6.20
N ASN A 317 -12.15 -8.07 5.58
CA ASN A 317 -12.76 -9.40 5.45
C ASN A 317 -12.94 -10.11 6.79
N ALA A 318 -12.02 -9.96 7.73
CA ALA A 318 -12.13 -10.58 9.04
C ALA A 318 -13.34 -10.02 9.83
N ILE A 319 -13.55 -8.70 9.77
CA ILE A 319 -14.74 -8.05 10.34
C ILE A 319 -16.00 -8.53 9.63
N SER A 320 -16.00 -8.55 8.30
CA SER A 320 -17.15 -8.98 7.51
C SER A 320 -17.50 -10.46 7.76
N SER A 321 -16.50 -11.30 8.04
CA SER A 321 -16.68 -12.72 8.36
C SER A 321 -17.39 -12.91 9.70
N ALA A 322 -16.96 -12.18 10.73
CA ALA A 322 -17.61 -12.18 12.03
C ALA A 322 -19.01 -11.53 11.98
N GLU A 323 -19.17 -10.41 11.27
CA GLU A 323 -20.48 -9.78 11.04
C GLU A 323 -21.46 -10.75 10.37
N ARG A 324 -21.04 -11.42 9.30
CA ARG A 324 -21.87 -12.41 8.60
C ARG A 324 -22.33 -13.50 9.56
N ARG A 325 -21.44 -14.01 10.41
CA ARG A 325 -21.76 -15.03 11.42
C ARG A 325 -22.78 -14.52 12.44
N ALA A 326 -22.61 -13.30 12.94
CA ALA A 326 -23.57 -12.68 13.84
C ALA A 326 -24.95 -12.48 13.18
N LEU A 327 -24.98 -12.03 11.92
CA LEU A 327 -26.22 -11.82 11.18
C LEU A 327 -26.99 -13.12 10.93
N LEU A 328 -26.30 -14.22 10.60
CA LEU A 328 -26.90 -15.55 10.42
C LEU A 328 -27.64 -16.03 11.68
N HIS A 329 -27.16 -15.63 12.85
CA HIS A 329 -27.71 -16.05 14.15
C HIS A 329 -28.56 -15.00 14.86
N GLY A 330 -28.74 -13.83 14.24
CA GLY A 330 -29.45 -12.70 14.86
C GLY A 330 -28.74 -12.13 16.08
N GLU A 331 -27.42 -12.25 16.17
CA GLU A 331 -26.60 -11.71 17.27
C GLU A 331 -26.33 -10.21 17.04
N ASN A 332 -26.58 -9.41 18.08
CA ASN A 332 -26.36 -7.95 18.02
C ASN A 332 -24.88 -7.57 18.15
N HIS A 333 -24.06 -8.41 18.78
CA HIS A 333 -22.63 -8.17 18.99
C HIS A 333 -21.88 -9.49 18.88
N THR A 334 -20.65 -9.43 18.35
CA THR A 334 -19.74 -10.57 18.28
C THR A 334 -18.28 -10.13 18.32
N GLN A 335 -17.35 -11.07 18.34
CA GLN A 335 -15.92 -10.82 18.13
C GLN A 335 -15.39 -11.60 16.93
N VAL A 336 -14.26 -11.14 16.38
CA VAL A 336 -13.51 -11.91 15.39
C VAL A 336 -12.77 -13.06 16.07
N TRP A 337 -13.06 -14.29 15.66
CA TRP A 337 -12.40 -15.51 16.12
C TRP A 337 -11.23 -15.91 15.23
N ILE A 338 -10.38 -16.83 15.71
CA ILE A 338 -9.29 -17.37 14.88
C ILE A 338 -9.86 -18.18 13.71
N SER A 339 -10.97 -18.91 13.92
CA SER A 339 -11.68 -19.59 12.83
C SER A 339 -12.18 -18.64 11.73
N ASP A 340 -12.53 -17.40 12.07
CA ASP A 340 -13.04 -16.39 11.12
C ASP A 340 -11.93 -15.94 10.15
N LEU A 341 -10.66 -16.16 10.50
CA LEU A 341 -9.52 -15.88 9.61
C LEU A 341 -9.52 -16.74 8.33
N ASN A 342 -10.30 -17.83 8.27
CA ASN A 342 -10.52 -18.52 6.99
C ASN A 342 -11.21 -17.61 5.96
N GLY A 343 -12.02 -16.65 6.40
CA GLY A 343 -12.70 -15.69 5.53
C GLY A 343 -11.77 -14.65 4.90
N ILE A 344 -10.51 -14.54 5.35
CA ILE A 344 -9.54 -13.62 4.75
C ILE A 344 -8.78 -14.26 3.58
N VAL A 345 -8.91 -15.57 3.34
CA VAL A 345 -8.19 -16.28 2.26
C VAL A 345 -8.40 -15.61 0.89
N PRO A 346 -9.61 -15.18 0.49
CA PRO A 346 -9.80 -14.44 -0.77
C PRO A 346 -9.02 -13.12 -0.85
N ALA A 347 -8.80 -12.45 0.29
CA ALA A 347 -8.00 -11.22 0.33
C ALA A 347 -6.50 -11.50 0.17
N ILE A 348 -6.03 -12.66 0.66
CA ILE A 348 -4.64 -13.09 0.47
C ILE A 348 -4.40 -13.47 -0.99
N THR A 349 -5.21 -14.38 -1.54
CA THR A 349 -5.02 -14.90 -2.90
C THR A 349 -5.17 -13.82 -3.97
N GLY A 350 -6.06 -12.84 -3.77
CA GLY A 350 -6.24 -11.73 -4.71
C GLY A 350 -5.18 -10.62 -4.62
N LYS A 351 -4.23 -10.69 -3.69
CA LYS A 351 -3.22 -9.63 -3.43
C LYS A 351 -1.78 -10.13 -3.38
N ILE A 352 -1.57 -11.41 -3.62
CA ILE A 352 -0.26 -12.05 -3.71
C ILE A 352 -0.10 -12.61 -5.12
N GLU A 353 1.05 -12.36 -5.73
CA GLU A 353 1.49 -13.05 -6.94
C GLU A 353 2.36 -14.24 -6.54
N LEU A 354 2.11 -15.41 -7.11
CA LEU A 354 2.87 -16.61 -6.80
C LEU A 354 3.95 -16.85 -7.85
N VAL A 355 5.03 -17.50 -7.42
CA VAL A 355 6.00 -18.09 -8.35
C VAL A 355 5.47 -19.44 -8.84
N TYR A 356 6.14 -20.03 -9.84
CA TYR A 356 5.71 -21.29 -10.45
C TYR A 356 5.48 -22.41 -9.41
N GLU A 357 6.36 -22.55 -8.43
CA GLU A 357 6.25 -23.52 -7.34
C GLU A 357 5.02 -23.25 -6.45
N GLY A 358 4.67 -21.97 -6.23
CA GLY A 358 3.48 -21.59 -5.48
C GLY A 358 2.18 -21.86 -6.24
N GLU A 359 2.17 -21.67 -7.56
CA GLU A 359 1.05 -22.04 -8.42
C GLU A 359 0.80 -23.56 -8.42
N GLN A 360 1.86 -24.37 -8.35
CA GLN A 360 1.74 -25.83 -8.24
C GLN A 360 1.11 -26.28 -6.91
N GLU A 361 1.48 -25.64 -5.79
CA GLU A 361 0.87 -25.90 -4.48
C GLU A 361 -0.61 -25.47 -4.44
N GLY A 362 -0.98 -24.48 -5.25
CA GLY A 362 -2.32 -23.92 -5.31
C GLY A 362 -2.49 -22.67 -4.42
N PRO A 363 -3.03 -21.56 -4.95
CA PRO A 363 -3.18 -20.30 -4.21
C PRO A 363 -3.88 -20.41 -2.85
N TYR A 364 -4.91 -21.25 -2.77
CA TYR A 364 -5.64 -21.50 -1.52
C TYR A 364 -4.72 -22.11 -0.45
N GLN A 365 -3.95 -23.14 -0.81
CA GLN A 365 -3.08 -23.85 0.12
C GLN A 365 -1.93 -22.94 0.58
N VAL A 366 -1.37 -22.15 -0.34
CA VAL A 366 -0.34 -21.15 0.01
C VAL A 366 -0.90 -20.13 1.01
N ALA A 367 -2.12 -19.62 0.81
CA ALA A 367 -2.76 -18.68 1.73
C ALA A 367 -2.98 -19.27 3.13
N VAL A 368 -3.48 -20.51 3.22
CA VAL A 368 -3.65 -21.22 4.50
C VAL A 368 -2.31 -21.45 5.19
N ASN A 369 -1.28 -21.84 4.44
CA ASN A 369 0.07 -22.04 4.95
C ASN A 369 0.67 -20.73 5.51
N LEU A 370 0.40 -19.58 4.87
CA LEU A 370 0.80 -18.26 5.37
C LEU A 370 0.09 -17.90 6.67
N LEU A 371 -1.21 -18.16 6.78
CA LEU A 371 -1.96 -17.97 8.02
C LEU A 371 -1.41 -18.85 9.16
N ASP A 372 -1.11 -20.12 8.89
CA ASP A 372 -0.54 -21.03 9.88
C ASP A 372 0.87 -20.62 10.32
N LYS A 373 1.71 -20.13 9.39
CA LYS A 373 3.01 -19.53 9.73
C LYS A 373 2.83 -18.28 10.60
N ALA A 374 1.87 -17.41 10.29
CA ALA A 374 1.59 -16.22 11.08
C ALA A 374 1.13 -16.57 12.51
N ILE A 375 0.24 -17.55 12.65
CA ILE A 375 -0.18 -18.11 13.94
C ILE A 375 1.04 -18.64 14.70
N ARG A 376 1.87 -19.46 14.07
CA ARG A 376 3.07 -20.03 14.69
C ARG A 376 4.02 -18.96 15.19
N THR A 377 4.29 -17.93 14.38
CA THR A 377 5.18 -16.81 14.73
C THR A 377 4.61 -15.98 15.88
N GLN A 378 3.31 -15.68 15.88
CA GLN A 378 2.70 -14.92 16.97
C GLN A 378 2.51 -15.75 18.24
N PHE A 379 2.34 -17.07 18.13
CA PHE A 379 2.08 -17.94 19.29
C PHE A 379 3.15 -17.82 20.38
N VAL A 380 4.43 -17.73 19.99
CA VAL A 380 5.55 -17.63 20.94
C VAL A 380 5.66 -16.29 21.65
N ASN A 381 4.97 -15.26 21.15
CA ASN A 381 4.87 -13.95 21.82
C ASN A 381 3.82 -13.99 22.95
N TYR A 382 2.84 -14.89 22.84
CA TYR A 382 1.74 -15.01 23.80
C TYR A 382 1.90 -16.15 24.79
N PHE A 383 2.53 -17.26 24.37
CA PHE A 383 2.64 -18.49 25.15
C PHE A 383 4.04 -19.14 25.04
N PRO A 384 4.44 -20.02 25.98
CA PRO A 384 5.74 -20.68 25.95
C PRO A 384 6.03 -21.45 24.65
N ASN A 385 7.20 -21.26 24.03
CA ASN A 385 7.52 -21.92 22.77
C ASN A 385 7.52 -23.47 22.87
N PRO A 386 6.66 -24.19 22.10
CA PRO A 386 6.58 -25.65 22.17
C PRO A 386 7.86 -26.40 21.72
N GLU A 387 8.70 -25.82 20.87
CA GLU A 387 9.93 -26.45 20.38
C GLU A 387 11.06 -26.46 21.42
N GLN A 388 11.11 -25.44 22.29
CA GLN A 388 12.10 -25.38 23.37
C GLN A 388 11.86 -26.49 24.40
N VAL A 389 10.59 -26.91 24.55
CA VAL A 389 10.20 -28.06 25.38
C VAL A 389 10.65 -29.38 24.74
N LYS A 390 10.64 -29.51 23.40
CA LYS A 390 11.14 -30.69 22.66
C LYS A 390 12.68 -30.82 22.73
N LYS A 391 13.45 -29.73 22.56
CA LYS A 391 14.93 -29.78 22.53
C LYS A 391 15.58 -30.23 23.85
N LYS A 392 15.03 -29.84 25.01
CA LYS A 392 15.56 -30.27 26.32
C LYS A 392 15.41 -31.78 26.58
N LYS A 393 14.52 -32.49 25.88
CA LYS A 393 14.40 -33.97 25.94
C LYS A 393 15.51 -34.71 25.18
N ALA A 394 16.12 -34.09 24.17
CA ALA A 394 17.06 -34.78 23.26
C ALA A 394 18.53 -34.72 23.71
N THR A 395 18.93 -33.69 24.48
CA THR A 395 20.30 -33.54 24.99
C THR A 395 20.48 -34.30 26.31
N GLY A 396 20.80 -35.60 26.24
CA GLY A 396 20.94 -36.51 27.38
C GLY A 396 22.15 -36.24 28.28
N LYS A 397 22.09 -35.21 29.14
CA LYS A 397 22.87 -35.16 30.39
C LYS A 397 21.91 -35.03 31.57
N ARG A 398 21.66 -36.17 32.24
CA ARG A 398 20.94 -36.24 33.50
C ARG A 398 21.87 -35.82 34.65
N SER A 399 21.73 -34.59 35.12
CA SER A 399 22.08 -34.22 36.51
C SER A 399 20.82 -34.37 37.37
N ALA A 400 20.93 -35.12 38.46
CA ALA A 400 19.82 -35.73 39.18
C ALA A 400 18.95 -34.79 40.06
N GLU A 401 18.97 -33.46 39.87
CA GLU A 401 18.25 -32.53 40.76
C GLU A 401 17.49 -31.39 40.07
N GLU A 402 17.41 -31.36 38.74
CA GLU A 402 16.53 -30.42 38.04
C GLU A 402 15.18 -31.10 37.74
N LYS A 403 14.13 -30.70 38.47
CA LYS A 403 12.72 -31.07 38.17
C LYS A 403 12.51 -30.98 36.66
N GLU A 404 12.07 -32.08 36.04
CA GLU A 404 11.71 -32.09 34.62
C GLU A 404 10.85 -30.86 34.32
N PRO A 405 11.21 -29.99 33.34
CA PRO A 405 10.33 -28.90 32.97
C PRO A 405 9.08 -29.53 32.37
N GLU A 406 8.02 -29.55 33.17
CA GLU A 406 6.73 -30.11 32.78
C GLU A 406 6.26 -29.41 31.51
N ASN A 407 5.95 -30.19 30.46
CA ASN A 407 5.41 -29.62 29.22
C ASN A 407 4.14 -28.83 29.60
N PRO A 408 4.12 -27.50 29.42
CA PRO A 408 3.03 -26.68 29.90
C PRO A 408 1.70 -27.00 29.20
N TYR A 409 1.75 -27.70 28.06
CA TYR A 409 0.61 -28.11 27.25
C TYR A 409 0.15 -29.54 27.50
N ARG A 410 0.75 -30.27 28.45
CA ARG A 410 0.54 -31.71 28.63
C ARG A 410 -0.90 -32.10 28.94
N SER A 411 -1.62 -31.29 29.71
CA SER A 411 -3.05 -31.52 29.99
C SER A 411 -3.89 -31.50 28.72
N ILE A 412 -3.65 -30.49 27.87
CA ILE A 412 -4.36 -30.29 26.61
C ILE A 412 -4.02 -31.41 25.62
N THR A 413 -2.73 -31.74 25.43
CA THR A 413 -2.35 -32.81 24.50
C THR A 413 -2.89 -34.17 24.93
N ARG A 414 -2.86 -34.48 26.23
CA ARG A 414 -3.41 -35.73 26.78
C ARG A 414 -4.90 -35.89 26.51
N TRP A 415 -5.66 -34.79 26.49
CA TRP A 415 -7.08 -34.84 26.17
C TRP A 415 -7.29 -35.36 24.74
N PHE A 416 -6.52 -34.88 23.78
CA PHE A 416 -6.55 -35.38 22.39
C PHE A 416 -5.97 -36.79 22.27
N ASP A 417 -4.84 -37.08 22.90
CA ASP A 417 -4.21 -38.42 22.93
C ASP A 417 -5.17 -39.49 23.47
N GLY A 418 -6.14 -39.09 24.32
CA GLY A 418 -7.21 -39.94 24.84
C GLY A 418 -8.29 -40.32 23.82
N GLY A 419 -8.16 -39.91 22.55
CA GLY A 419 -9.11 -40.17 21.48
C GLY A 419 -10.23 -39.12 21.34
N ASN A 420 -10.18 -38.04 22.12
CA ASN A 420 -11.14 -36.94 21.98
C ASN A 420 -10.80 -36.09 20.74
N HIS A 421 -11.82 -35.45 20.17
CA HIS A 421 -11.70 -34.48 19.10
C HIS A 421 -12.58 -33.26 19.42
N LEU A 422 -12.24 -32.12 18.82
CA LEU A 422 -13.02 -30.90 18.94
C LEU A 422 -13.34 -30.38 17.54
N ASP A 423 -14.63 -30.11 17.32
CA ASP A 423 -15.12 -29.54 16.08
C ASP A 423 -15.57 -28.11 16.28
N ILE A 424 -15.00 -27.20 15.51
CA ILE A 424 -15.39 -25.80 15.46
C ILE A 424 -15.99 -25.53 14.08
N LEU A 425 -17.30 -25.28 14.03
CA LEU A 425 -17.97 -24.84 12.81
C LEU A 425 -17.62 -23.37 12.53
N LEU A 426 -17.38 -23.02 11.27
CA LEU A 426 -17.00 -21.66 10.89
C LEU A 426 -18.12 -20.65 11.15
N ASP A 427 -19.37 -21.09 11.05
CA ASP A 427 -20.57 -20.28 11.30
C ASP A 427 -21.14 -20.48 12.72
N MET A 428 -20.39 -21.07 13.66
CA MET A 428 -20.87 -21.32 15.03
C MET A 428 -21.17 -20.02 15.80
N LYS A 429 -22.23 -20.02 16.63
CA LYS A 429 -22.52 -18.92 17.57
C LYS A 429 -21.39 -18.74 18.58
N ASP A 430 -21.23 -17.52 19.10
CA ASP A 430 -20.19 -17.24 20.10
C ASP A 430 -20.34 -18.11 21.36
N ALA A 431 -21.56 -18.24 21.88
CA ALA A 431 -21.83 -19.03 23.09
C ALA A 431 -21.56 -20.53 22.90
N ASP A 432 -21.92 -21.07 21.73
CA ASP A 432 -21.71 -22.48 21.39
C ASP A 432 -20.21 -22.77 21.23
N LYS A 433 -19.47 -21.85 20.61
CA LYS A 433 -18.02 -21.94 20.45
C LYS A 433 -17.31 -21.89 21.81
N ILE A 434 -17.71 -20.98 22.69
CA ILE A 434 -17.19 -20.92 24.07
C ILE A 434 -17.43 -22.26 24.77
N THR A 435 -18.65 -22.79 24.70
CA THR A 435 -19.00 -24.08 25.31
C THR A 435 -18.14 -25.22 24.77
N ALA A 436 -17.91 -25.27 23.46
CA ALA A 436 -17.05 -26.27 22.82
C ALA A 436 -15.59 -26.17 23.33
N LEU A 437 -15.03 -24.97 23.43
CA LEU A 437 -13.68 -24.75 23.92
C LEU A 437 -13.49 -25.20 25.39
N TYR A 438 -14.51 -25.04 26.23
CA TYR A 438 -14.48 -25.52 27.62
C TYR A 438 -14.49 -27.05 27.76
N GLN A 439 -14.80 -27.81 26.71
CA GLN A 439 -14.75 -29.28 26.73
C GLN A 439 -13.31 -29.80 26.75
N VAL A 440 -12.34 -29.02 26.26
CA VAL A 440 -10.93 -29.42 26.21
C VAL A 440 -10.29 -29.29 27.59
N ASP A 441 -10.00 -30.43 28.22
CA ASP A 441 -9.45 -30.44 29.58
C ASP A 441 -8.10 -29.71 29.67
N GLY A 442 -7.97 -28.90 30.71
CA GLY A 442 -6.79 -28.07 30.98
C GLY A 442 -6.61 -26.84 30.09
N LEU A 443 -7.44 -26.62 29.05
CA LEU A 443 -7.29 -25.49 28.13
C LEU A 443 -7.56 -24.14 28.81
N TYR A 444 -8.72 -24.00 29.47
CA TYR A 444 -9.07 -22.77 30.20
C TYR A 444 -8.08 -22.50 31.35
N ALA A 445 -7.72 -23.52 32.11
CA ALA A 445 -6.78 -23.39 33.22
C ALA A 445 -5.40 -22.91 32.75
N PHE A 446 -4.94 -23.41 31.60
CA PHE A 446 -3.72 -22.96 30.95
C PHE A 446 -3.79 -21.48 30.56
N VAL A 447 -4.83 -21.07 29.84
CA VAL A 447 -5.01 -19.67 29.43
C VAL A 447 -5.10 -18.74 30.64
N LYS A 448 -5.91 -19.07 31.65
CA LYS A 448 -6.09 -18.28 32.87
C LYS A 448 -4.80 -18.12 33.67
N LYS A 449 -3.92 -19.13 33.67
CA LYS A 449 -2.60 -19.06 34.32
C LYS A 449 -1.71 -18.01 33.66
N HIS A 450 -1.75 -17.89 32.34
CA HIS A 450 -0.94 -16.93 31.59
C HIS A 450 -1.57 -15.53 31.51
N TYR A 451 -2.91 -15.44 31.50
CA TYR A 451 -3.67 -14.20 31.37
C TYR A 451 -4.71 -14.07 32.50
N PRO A 452 -4.31 -13.89 33.77
CA PRO A 452 -5.23 -13.95 34.91
C PRO A 452 -6.28 -12.82 34.93
N GLN A 453 -5.99 -11.69 34.27
CA GLN A 453 -6.84 -10.51 34.21
C GLN A 453 -7.68 -10.43 32.92
N GLY A 454 -7.64 -11.47 32.07
CA GLY A 454 -8.41 -11.49 30.83
C GLY A 454 -9.92 -11.56 31.09
N THR A 455 -10.70 -10.92 30.22
CA THR A 455 -12.17 -11.10 30.20
C THR A 455 -12.54 -12.49 29.68
N GLU A 456 -13.77 -12.93 29.90
CA GLU A 456 -14.25 -14.23 29.40
C GLU A 456 -14.09 -14.35 27.87
N ARG A 457 -14.43 -13.30 27.12
CA ARG A 457 -14.25 -13.24 25.66
C ARG A 457 -12.79 -13.35 25.24
N GLN A 458 -11.90 -12.66 25.96
CA GLN A 458 -10.45 -12.72 25.72
C GLN A 458 -9.90 -14.12 26.03
N HIS A 459 -10.31 -14.73 27.14
CA HIS A 459 -9.93 -16.11 27.46
C HIS A 459 -10.40 -17.07 26.39
N ALA A 460 -11.64 -16.95 25.92
CA ALA A 460 -12.17 -17.81 24.87
C ALA A 460 -11.39 -17.69 23.57
N LEU A 461 -11.09 -16.47 23.11
CA LEU A 461 -10.27 -16.27 21.91
C LEU A 461 -8.87 -16.88 22.07
N LEU A 462 -8.25 -16.69 23.25
CA LEU A 462 -6.94 -17.26 23.56
C LEU A 462 -6.97 -18.79 23.65
N MET A 463 -8.07 -19.40 24.11
CA MET A 463 -8.25 -20.85 24.10
C MET A 463 -8.23 -21.40 22.67
N GLU A 464 -8.98 -20.78 21.77
CA GLU A 464 -8.95 -21.15 20.34
C GLU A 464 -7.55 -20.94 19.75
N PHE A 465 -6.90 -19.80 20.04
CA PHE A 465 -5.54 -19.52 19.59
C PHE A 465 -4.52 -20.56 20.06
N VAL A 466 -4.67 -21.10 21.27
CA VAL A 466 -3.82 -22.19 21.77
C VAL A 466 -3.98 -23.45 20.92
N LEU A 467 -5.20 -23.84 20.55
CA LEU A 467 -5.41 -25.02 19.70
C LEU A 467 -4.77 -24.84 18.33
N HIS A 468 -4.98 -23.69 17.69
CA HIS A 468 -4.34 -23.36 16.41
C HIS A 468 -2.80 -23.33 16.53
N GLY A 469 -2.27 -22.74 17.60
CA GLY A 469 -0.84 -22.70 17.87
C GLY A 469 -0.24 -24.10 18.05
N LEU A 470 -0.86 -24.95 18.87
CA LEU A 470 -0.42 -26.33 19.08
C LEU A 470 -0.47 -27.16 17.79
N ALA A 471 -1.49 -26.95 16.96
CA ALA A 471 -1.56 -27.57 15.64
C ALA A 471 -0.42 -27.11 14.72
N SER A 472 -0.12 -25.81 14.70
CA SER A 472 0.97 -25.25 13.89
C SER A 472 2.36 -25.77 14.27
N TYR A 473 2.53 -26.25 15.51
CA TYR A 473 3.75 -26.90 16.02
C TYR A 473 3.71 -28.44 15.97
N SER A 474 2.67 -29.00 15.36
CA SER A 474 2.42 -30.44 15.27
C SER A 474 2.48 -31.11 16.65
N LEU A 475 1.76 -30.55 17.63
CA LEU A 475 1.44 -31.21 18.90
C LEU A 475 0.05 -31.85 18.87
N ILE A 476 -0.85 -31.31 18.05
CA ILE A 476 -2.17 -31.87 17.75
C ILE A 476 -2.40 -31.79 16.23
N SER A 477 -3.35 -32.55 15.71
CA SER A 477 -3.77 -32.50 14.31
C SER A 477 -4.84 -31.42 14.12
N LYS A 478 -4.81 -30.73 12.98
CA LYS A 478 -5.87 -29.82 12.52
C LYS A 478 -6.24 -30.21 11.09
N LYS A 479 -7.52 -30.46 10.84
CA LYS A 479 -8.07 -30.66 9.49
C LYS A 479 -9.14 -29.61 9.22
N ASN A 480 -9.02 -28.93 8.08
CA ASN A 480 -10.08 -28.07 7.56
C ASN A 480 -10.94 -28.93 6.64
N ILE A 481 -12.19 -29.13 7.02
CA ILE A 481 -13.23 -29.79 6.24
C ILE A 481 -14.26 -28.70 5.88
N GLU A 482 -14.97 -28.81 4.76
CA GLU A 482 -15.91 -27.77 4.32
C GLU A 482 -16.83 -27.27 5.47
N GLY A 483 -16.63 -26.02 5.90
CA GLY A 483 -17.39 -25.38 6.98
C GLY A 483 -16.97 -25.74 8.42
N ARG A 484 -15.95 -26.58 8.63
CA ARG A 484 -15.54 -27.11 9.94
C ARG A 484 -14.03 -27.20 10.10
N ILE A 485 -13.53 -26.83 11.27
CA ILE A 485 -12.17 -27.09 11.73
C ILE A 485 -12.22 -28.23 12.75
N GLU A 486 -11.57 -29.35 12.46
CA GLU A 486 -11.44 -30.50 13.36
C GLU A 486 -10.04 -30.52 14.00
N PHE A 487 -9.99 -30.51 15.33
CA PHE A 487 -8.79 -30.79 16.11
C PHE A 487 -8.84 -32.19 16.69
N LYS A 488 -7.75 -32.96 16.55
CA LYS A 488 -7.66 -34.35 17.05
C LYS A 488 -6.23 -34.78 17.37
N ASP A 489 -6.08 -36.00 17.86
CA ASP A 489 -4.77 -36.61 18.04
C ASP A 489 -3.94 -36.63 16.74
N LEU A 490 -2.68 -36.24 16.88
CA LEU A 490 -1.72 -36.24 15.80
C LEU A 490 -1.39 -37.66 15.33
N ILE A 491 -1.14 -38.60 16.25
CA ILE A 491 -0.68 -39.95 15.91
C ILE A 491 -1.80 -40.75 15.24
N GLY A 492 -2.99 -40.74 15.81
CA GLY A 492 -4.18 -41.36 15.22
C GLY A 492 -4.54 -40.75 13.87
N SER A 493 -4.30 -39.45 13.66
CA SER A 493 -4.54 -38.82 12.35
C SER A 493 -3.56 -39.25 11.26
N MET A 494 -2.30 -39.52 11.63
CA MET A 494 -1.28 -40.03 10.69
C MET A 494 -1.49 -41.51 10.36
N MET A 495 -1.93 -42.34 11.32
CA MET A 495 -2.19 -43.76 11.06
C MET A 495 -3.48 -44.03 10.28
N ASN A 496 -4.44 -43.09 10.30
CA ASN A 496 -5.66 -43.13 9.49
C ASN A 496 -5.46 -42.59 8.05
N LEU A 497 -4.27 -42.08 7.71
CA LEU A 497 -3.87 -41.94 6.31
C LEU A 497 -3.44 -43.34 5.85
N GLY A 498 -4.41 -44.13 5.37
CA GLY A 498 -4.16 -45.42 4.72
C GLY A 498 -3.23 -45.27 3.49
N PRO A 499 -2.79 -46.38 2.86
CA PRO A 499 -1.96 -46.29 1.68
C PRO A 499 -2.64 -45.37 0.67
N VAL A 500 -1.88 -44.41 0.15
CA VAL A 500 -2.30 -43.60 -1.00
C VAL A 500 -2.69 -44.60 -2.09
N ASP A 501 -3.97 -44.62 -2.45
CA ASP A 501 -4.43 -45.20 -3.70
C ASP A 501 -3.68 -44.46 -4.81
N MET A 502 -2.58 -45.05 -5.28
CA MET A 502 -2.17 -44.90 -6.67
C MET A 502 -3.18 -45.69 -7.48
N ASP A 503 -4.43 -45.21 -7.54
CA ASP A 503 -5.32 -45.60 -8.60
C ASP A 503 -4.74 -44.97 -9.86
N GLU A 504 -4.23 -45.86 -10.72
CA GLU A 504 -4.01 -45.59 -12.14
C GLU A 504 -5.29 -44.96 -12.69
N GLU A 505 -5.30 -43.63 -12.84
CA GLU A 505 -6.33 -42.98 -13.63
C GLU A 505 -6.21 -43.50 -15.07
N ASP A 506 -7.26 -44.22 -15.45
CA ASP A 506 -7.61 -44.67 -16.79
C ASP A 506 -7.18 -43.67 -17.86
N PHE A 507 -6.14 -44.04 -18.61
CA PHE A 507 -5.94 -43.57 -19.98
C PHE A 507 -7.09 -44.09 -20.86
N ASN A 508 -8.26 -43.46 -20.79
CA ASN A 508 -9.27 -43.60 -21.84
C ASN A 508 -8.93 -42.66 -22.99
N ALA A 509 -8.04 -43.14 -23.85
CA ALA A 509 -7.83 -42.61 -25.19
C ALA A 509 -8.89 -43.20 -26.14
N GLU A 510 -10.10 -42.65 -26.14
CA GLU A 510 -11.08 -42.88 -27.21
C GLU A 510 -12.17 -41.81 -27.12
N ASP A 511 -11.93 -40.66 -27.80
CA ASP A 511 -12.96 -39.90 -28.52
C ASP A 511 -12.33 -38.64 -29.17
N TYR A 512 -11.68 -38.86 -30.30
CA TYR A 512 -11.55 -37.84 -31.36
C TYR A 512 -11.53 -38.58 -32.71
N ASN A 513 -12.72 -38.94 -33.18
CA ASN A 513 -13.03 -39.16 -34.58
C ASN A 513 -14.51 -38.78 -34.80
N GLU A 514 -14.73 -37.50 -35.09
CA GLU A 514 -15.52 -36.98 -36.23
C GLU A 514 -15.49 -35.45 -36.27
#